data_AF-K1U7H4-F1
#
_entry.id   AF-K1U7H4-F1
#
_cell.length_a   1.000
_cell.length_b   1.000
_cell.length_c   1.000
_cell.angle_alpha   90.00
_cell.angle_beta   90.00
_cell.angle_gamma   90.00
#
_symmetry.space_group_name_H-M   'P 1'
#
loop_
_entity.id
_entity.type
_entity.pdbx_description
1 polymer ?
#
loop_
_entity_poly.entity_id
_entity_poly.type
_entity_poly.pdbx_seq_one_letter_code
_entity_poly.pdbx_strand_id
1 'polypeptide(L)'
;MHKQHVPFEGVYDIFAIRIIIDCPPEEEKQLCWTAYSVVTDFYTPNPNRMRDWISIPKSNGYESLHTTVSAEGRWVEVQIRTERMDAVAERGIAAHWRYKGVGQGAQTSEQWLSRLRELMEDTTHSLAQRFDAKPASGEIFVFTPNGDLRKLPEGASLLDFAFDIHTSLGSTCVGGKVNNRAASLRELLHNGDIVEILTQKNQTPKADWLNFVVTSKARNKIKSFLREEQAKHTRMGREELERKLKNWKLAITIDEAVAYLARHFKVRTGTEIYALI
;
A
#
# COMPACT_ATOMS: atom_id res chain seq x y z
N MET A 1 -11.18 27.02 1.41
CA MET A 1 -12.20 28.05 1.11
C MET A 1 -13.47 27.57 0.39
N HIS A 2 -13.64 26.28 0.04
CA HIS A 2 -14.93 25.77 -0.49
C HIS A 2 -15.60 24.70 0.39
N LYS A 3 -15.06 24.41 1.58
CA LYS A 3 -15.55 23.31 2.44
C LYS A 3 -16.23 23.72 3.74
N GLN A 4 -16.30 25.01 4.07
CA GLN A 4 -17.01 25.47 5.26
C GLN A 4 -17.72 26.79 4.92
N HIS A 5 -19.04 26.81 5.03
CA HIS A 5 -19.92 27.97 4.85
C HIS A 5 -19.72 28.98 5.99
N VAL A 6 -18.52 29.55 6.10
CA VAL A 6 -18.20 30.59 7.08
C VAL A 6 -18.20 31.94 6.34
N PRO A 7 -18.89 32.98 6.85
CA PRO A 7 -18.84 34.32 6.28
C PRO A 7 -17.39 34.80 6.11
N PHE A 8 -17.12 35.53 5.03
CA PHE A 8 -15.78 36.01 4.64
C PHE A 8 -15.08 36.85 5.73
N GLU A 9 -15.82 37.36 6.71
CA GLU A 9 -15.32 38.05 7.91
C GLU A 9 -14.55 37.15 8.90
N GLY A 10 -14.56 35.81 8.71
CA GLY A 10 -13.88 34.84 9.59
C GLY A 10 -12.51 34.35 9.12
N VAL A 11 -11.95 34.91 8.04
CA VAL A 11 -10.63 34.51 7.50
C VAL A 11 -9.54 35.29 8.23
N TYR A 12 -9.31 34.95 9.49
CA TYR A 12 -8.17 35.49 10.25
C TYR A 12 -6.83 34.83 9.85
N ASP A 13 -6.86 33.77 9.03
CA ASP A 13 -5.71 32.92 8.72
C ASP A 13 -4.93 33.36 7.46
N ILE A 14 -4.69 34.67 7.28
CA ILE A 14 -3.82 35.15 6.17
C ILE A 14 -2.34 34.94 6.51
N PHE A 15 -1.99 34.84 7.80
CA PHE A 15 -0.61 34.74 8.25
C PHE A 15 -0.48 33.74 9.40
N ALA A 16 0.46 32.80 9.27
CA ALA A 16 0.81 31.84 10.31
C ALA A 16 2.29 32.01 10.69
N ILE A 17 2.56 31.98 11.99
CA ILE A 17 3.93 32.00 12.53
C ILE A 17 4.39 30.56 12.71
N ARG A 18 5.60 30.26 12.21
CA ARG A 18 6.21 28.93 12.35
C ARG A 18 7.40 29.01 13.30
N ILE A 19 7.38 28.17 14.33
CA ILE A 19 8.47 27.96 15.28
C ILE A 19 9.11 26.62 14.93
N ILE A 20 10.36 26.68 14.46
CA ILE A 20 11.17 25.50 14.15
C ILE A 20 12.23 25.37 15.25
N ILE A 21 12.23 24.23 15.94
CA ILE A 21 13.14 23.94 17.04
C ILE A 21 14.22 22.98 16.55
N ASP A 22 15.48 23.35 16.71
CA ASP A 22 16.61 22.44 16.56
C ASP A 22 16.81 21.68 17.87
N CYS A 23 16.63 20.36 17.83
CA CYS A 23 16.79 19.50 19.00
C CYS A 23 17.03 18.02 18.65
N PRO A 24 17.54 17.23 19.62
CA PRO A 24 17.66 15.79 19.47
C PRO A 24 16.29 15.08 19.32
N PRO A 25 16.22 13.94 18.60
CA PRO A 25 14.98 13.18 18.36
C PRO A 25 14.20 12.82 19.63
N GLU A 26 14.92 12.55 20.71
CA GLU A 26 14.34 12.12 21.99
C GLU A 26 13.64 13.25 22.77
N GLU A 27 13.96 14.51 22.46
CA GLU A 27 13.39 15.69 23.13
C GLU A 27 12.35 16.43 22.29
N GLU A 28 12.14 16.02 21.02
CA GLU A 28 11.29 16.75 20.06
C GLU A 28 9.89 17.06 20.59
N LYS A 29 9.23 16.03 21.17
CA LYS A 29 7.88 16.18 21.71
C LYS A 29 7.87 17.13 22.90
N GLN A 30 8.80 16.95 23.83
CA GLN A 30 8.86 17.77 25.04
C GLN A 30 9.06 19.24 24.69
N LEU A 31 10.03 19.55 23.83
CA LEU A 31 10.37 20.92 23.46
C LEU A 31 9.27 21.62 22.66
N CYS A 32 8.58 20.90 21.77
CA CYS A 32 7.43 21.46 21.06
C CYS A 32 6.30 21.85 22.02
N TRP A 33 6.04 21.03 23.05
CA TRP A 33 5.05 21.34 24.08
C TRP A 33 5.51 22.44 25.03
N THR A 34 6.80 22.54 25.34
CA THR A 34 7.36 23.68 26.09
C THR A 34 7.19 24.98 25.32
N ALA A 35 7.49 24.99 24.02
CA ALA A 35 7.27 26.17 23.18
C ALA A 35 5.78 26.55 23.11
N TYR A 36 4.88 25.56 23.05
CA TYR A 36 3.44 25.81 23.15
C TYR A 36 3.08 26.49 24.47
N SER A 37 3.57 25.99 25.60
CA SER A 37 3.31 26.59 26.92
C SER A 37 3.75 28.05 26.98
N VAL A 38 4.97 28.34 26.52
CA VAL A 38 5.49 29.72 26.45
C VAL A 38 4.57 30.61 25.60
N VAL A 39 4.16 30.16 24.41
CA VAL A 39 3.25 30.92 23.55
C VAL A 39 1.93 31.21 24.26
N THR A 40 1.38 30.23 24.97
CA THR A 40 0.10 30.38 25.69
C THR A 40 0.18 31.18 26.99
N ASP A 41 1.38 31.37 27.54
CA ASP A 41 1.61 32.26 28.69
C ASP A 41 1.52 33.73 28.28
N PHE A 42 1.94 34.06 27.06
CA PHE A 42 1.89 35.43 26.52
C PHE A 42 0.60 35.76 25.78
N TYR A 43 -0.03 34.79 25.13
CA TYR A 43 -1.22 35.00 24.30
C TYR A 43 -2.33 34.01 24.62
N THR A 44 -3.57 34.49 24.68
CA THR A 44 -4.72 33.64 24.99
C THR A 44 -5.00 32.65 23.84
N PRO A 45 -4.87 31.33 24.05
CA PRO A 45 -5.16 30.34 23.02
C PRO A 45 -6.66 30.10 22.87
N ASN A 46 -7.06 29.66 21.67
CA ASN A 46 -8.38 29.10 21.41
C ASN A 46 -8.35 27.56 21.49
N PRO A 47 -8.90 26.93 22.54
CA PRO A 47 -8.84 25.47 22.71
C PRO A 47 -9.46 24.70 21.55
N ASN A 48 -10.49 25.24 20.91
CA ASN A 48 -11.19 24.57 19.80
C ASN A 48 -10.33 24.48 18.52
N ARG A 49 -9.29 25.32 18.42
CA ARG A 49 -8.38 25.39 17.28
C ARG A 49 -7.00 24.78 17.55
N MET A 50 -6.81 24.17 18.72
CA MET A 50 -5.59 23.41 19.03
C MET A 50 -5.60 22.06 18.31
N ARG A 51 -4.51 21.70 17.64
CA ARG A 51 -4.32 20.39 16.98
C ARG A 51 -2.94 19.83 17.33
N ASP A 52 -2.95 18.65 17.94
CA ASP A 52 -1.74 17.88 18.25
C ASP A 52 -1.48 16.82 17.18
N TRP A 53 -0.76 17.22 16.12
CA TRP A 53 -0.28 16.27 15.11
C TRP A 53 1.07 15.64 15.50
N ILE A 54 1.64 15.96 16.66
CA ILE A 54 2.85 15.30 17.17
C ILE A 54 2.47 13.98 17.84
N SER A 55 1.44 13.98 18.69
CA SER A 55 0.95 12.74 19.31
C SER A 55 0.10 11.90 18.37
N ILE A 56 -0.60 12.54 17.42
CA ILE A 56 -1.45 11.87 16.44
C ILE A 56 -1.04 12.33 15.03
N PRO A 57 0.05 11.79 14.46
CA PRO A 57 0.52 12.18 13.13
C PRO A 57 -0.51 11.93 12.04
N LYS A 58 -0.49 12.76 11.00
CA LYS A 58 -1.34 12.52 9.82
C LYS A 58 -0.81 11.34 9.01
N SER A 59 -1.66 10.76 8.17
CA SER A 59 -1.32 9.60 7.32
C SER A 59 -0.12 9.82 6.38
N ASN A 60 0.19 11.08 6.05
CA ASN A 60 1.35 11.45 5.23
C ASN A 60 2.65 11.67 6.05
N GLY A 61 2.65 11.31 7.34
CA GLY A 61 3.78 11.53 8.25
C GLY A 61 3.96 12.96 8.73
N TYR A 62 2.98 13.84 8.49
CA TYR A 62 3.05 15.23 8.97
C TYR A 62 2.91 15.31 10.48
N GLU A 63 3.87 15.97 11.11
CA GLU A 63 3.98 16.20 12.55
C GLU A 63 4.14 17.70 12.82
N SER A 64 3.27 18.27 13.67
CA SER A 64 3.36 19.66 14.15
C SER A 64 2.28 19.92 15.21
N LEU A 65 2.54 20.82 16.15
CA LEU A 65 1.52 21.41 17.02
C LEU A 65 0.97 22.66 16.36
N HIS A 66 -0.35 22.73 16.17
CA HIS A 66 -1.02 23.94 15.70
C HIS A 66 -1.88 24.51 16.81
N THR A 67 -1.79 25.82 17.02
CA THR A 67 -2.66 26.55 17.93
C THR A 67 -3.01 27.91 17.33
N THR A 68 -4.19 28.43 17.64
CA THR A 68 -4.55 29.80 17.28
C THR A 68 -4.61 30.62 18.55
N VAL A 69 -3.85 31.70 18.61
CA VAL A 69 -3.79 32.61 19.77
C VAL A 69 -4.31 33.99 19.40
N SER A 70 -4.86 34.70 20.38
CA SER A 70 -5.29 36.09 20.23
C SER A 70 -4.17 37.04 20.66
N ALA A 71 -3.74 37.90 19.75
CA ALA A 71 -2.81 38.99 20.00
C ALA A 71 -3.49 40.31 19.61
N GLU A 72 -3.75 41.18 20.59
CA GLU A 72 -4.35 42.51 20.39
C GLU A 72 -5.65 42.50 19.54
N GLY A 73 -6.50 41.49 19.78
CA GLY A 73 -7.78 41.35 19.07
C GLY A 73 -7.69 40.72 17.68
N ARG A 74 -6.50 40.27 17.26
CA ARG A 74 -6.30 39.50 16.03
C ARG A 74 -5.95 38.06 16.37
N TRP A 75 -6.55 37.13 15.63
CA TRP A 75 -6.20 35.71 15.71
C TRP A 75 -4.99 35.43 14.84
N VAL A 76 -4.00 34.74 15.40
CA VAL A 76 -2.79 34.32 14.70
C VAL A 76 -2.61 32.82 14.90
N GLU A 77 -2.39 32.10 13.80
CA GLU A 77 -2.03 30.69 13.85
C GLU A 77 -0.54 30.54 14.15
N VAL A 78 -0.19 29.70 15.11
CA VAL A 78 1.18 29.34 15.47
C VAL A 78 1.36 27.85 15.23
N GLN A 79 2.37 27.51 14.42
CA GLN A 79 2.77 26.15 14.09
C GLN A 79 4.13 25.86 14.72
N ILE A 80 4.20 24.84 15.56
CA ILE A 80 5.41 24.47 16.29
C ILE A 80 5.83 23.08 15.82
N ARG A 81 7.09 22.94 15.44
CA ARG A 81 7.66 21.67 14.99
C ARG A 81 9.19 21.69 15.11
N THR A 82 9.82 20.53 15.01
CA THR A 82 11.29 20.43 14.99
C THR A 82 11.83 20.52 13.57
N GLU A 83 13.15 20.71 13.39
CA GLU A 83 13.77 20.70 12.06
C GLU A 83 13.49 19.41 11.28
N ARG A 84 13.49 18.26 11.95
CA ARG A 84 13.14 16.97 11.34
C ARG A 84 11.68 16.96 10.86
N MET A 85 10.77 17.41 11.70
CA MET A 85 9.34 17.49 11.37
C MET A 85 9.08 18.49 10.25
N ASP A 86 9.78 19.63 10.24
CA ASP A 86 9.77 20.63 9.17
C ASP A 86 10.28 20.03 7.85
N ALA A 87 11.39 19.29 7.89
CA ALA A 87 11.91 18.60 6.71
C ALA A 87 10.92 17.58 6.13
N VAL A 88 10.21 16.83 6.98
CA VAL A 88 9.15 15.90 6.53
C VAL A 88 7.95 16.66 5.96
N ALA A 89 7.58 17.79 6.56
CA ALA A 89 6.46 18.59 6.09
C ALA A 89 6.73 19.29 4.74
N GLU A 90 7.95 19.76 4.49
CA GLU A 90 8.33 20.48 3.27
C GLU A 90 8.78 19.54 2.14
N ARG A 91 9.46 18.44 2.48
CA ARG A 91 10.11 17.55 1.50
C ARG A 91 9.54 16.13 1.47
N GLY A 92 8.54 15.83 2.31
CA GLY A 92 7.94 14.51 2.43
C GLY A 92 8.82 13.48 3.14
N ILE A 93 8.31 12.23 3.22
CA ILE A 93 8.95 11.11 3.92
C ILE A 93 10.35 10.78 3.36
N ALA A 94 10.65 11.16 2.12
CA ALA A 94 11.98 10.99 1.52
C ALA A 94 13.11 11.70 2.29
N ALA A 95 12.82 12.81 3.00
CA ALA A 95 13.81 13.51 3.83
C ALA A 95 14.03 12.87 5.21
N HIS A 96 13.10 12.03 5.69
CA HIS A 96 13.16 11.41 7.02
C HIS A 96 14.29 10.36 7.16
N TRP A 97 14.72 9.76 6.05
CA TRP A 97 15.75 8.72 6.02
C TRP A 97 17.15 9.24 6.39
N ARG A 98 17.35 10.56 6.37
CA ARG A 98 18.62 11.20 6.74
C ARG A 98 18.88 11.27 8.25
N TYR A 99 17.84 11.10 9.08
CA TYR A 99 17.92 11.35 10.54
C TYR A 99 17.79 10.07 11.39
N LYS A 100 17.11 9.03 10.89
CA LYS A 100 17.08 7.71 11.55
C LYS A 100 18.34 6.93 11.20
N GLY A 101 19.44 7.30 11.83
CA GLY A 101 20.63 6.45 11.91
C GLY A 101 20.28 5.09 12.52
N VAL A 102 20.48 4.04 11.70
CA VAL A 102 20.68 2.62 12.06
C VAL A 102 19.44 1.77 12.39
N GLY A 103 19.29 0.66 11.63
CA GLY A 103 18.42 -0.46 12.00
C GLY A 103 18.22 -1.56 10.94
N GLN A 104 19.28 -2.27 10.55
CA GLN A 104 19.29 -3.62 9.93
C GLN A 104 18.72 -3.88 8.51
N GLY A 105 18.17 -2.90 7.79
CA GLY A 105 17.69 -3.12 6.40
C GLY A 105 18.32 -2.23 5.31
N ALA A 106 19.17 -1.28 5.66
CA ALA A 106 19.38 -0.05 4.88
C ALA A 106 20.70 0.07 4.10
N GLN A 107 21.61 -0.89 4.17
CA GLN A 107 22.93 -0.71 3.53
C GLN A 107 22.92 -0.67 1.99
N THR A 108 21.92 -1.27 1.35
CA THR A 108 21.79 -1.23 -0.12
C THR A 108 21.05 0.00 -0.63
N SER A 109 20.16 0.57 0.19
CA SER A 109 19.35 1.75 -0.16
C SER A 109 20.16 3.04 -0.08
N GLU A 110 21.10 3.16 0.87
CA GLU A 110 21.98 4.33 1.01
C GLU A 110 22.92 4.49 -0.19
N GLN A 111 23.46 3.38 -0.72
CA GLN A 111 24.32 3.40 -1.91
C GLN A 111 23.56 3.73 -3.19
N TRP A 112 22.28 3.35 -3.29
CA TRP A 112 21.44 3.69 -4.43
C TRP A 112 21.04 5.17 -4.40
N LEU A 113 20.67 5.69 -3.21
CA LEU A 113 20.31 7.09 -3.04
C LEU A 113 21.51 8.04 -3.14
N SER A 114 22.70 7.63 -2.70
CA SER A 114 23.93 8.41 -2.92
C SER A 114 24.30 8.48 -4.41
N ARG A 115 24.19 7.37 -5.14
CA ARG A 115 24.39 7.34 -6.60
C ARG A 115 23.35 8.14 -7.37
N LEU A 116 22.09 8.11 -6.93
CA LEU A 116 21.03 8.94 -7.53
C LEU A 116 21.32 10.43 -7.33
N ARG A 117 21.94 10.80 -6.21
CA ARG A 117 22.35 12.18 -5.90
C ARG A 117 23.57 12.63 -6.70
N GLU A 118 24.58 11.77 -6.85
CA GLU A 118 25.72 12.00 -7.75
C GLU A 118 25.25 12.19 -9.21
N LEU A 119 24.25 11.42 -9.64
CA LEU A 119 23.65 11.53 -10.98
C LEU A 119 22.83 12.81 -11.18
N MET A 120 22.32 13.43 -10.11
CA MET A 120 21.53 14.66 -10.16
C MET A 120 22.36 15.93 -10.01
N GLU A 121 23.51 15.87 -9.31
CA GLU A 121 24.41 17.01 -9.14
C GLU A 121 25.29 17.27 -10.37
N ASP A 122 25.51 16.27 -11.24
CA ASP A 122 26.33 16.41 -12.45
C ASP A 122 25.48 16.78 -13.69
N THR A 123 25.03 18.04 -13.73
CA THR A 123 24.09 18.59 -14.74
C THR A 123 24.74 19.02 -16.07
N THR A 124 25.75 18.30 -16.57
CA THR A 124 26.49 18.75 -17.77
C THR A 124 26.45 17.85 -19.00
N HIS A 125 25.91 16.63 -18.96
CA HIS A 125 25.84 15.81 -20.17
C HIS A 125 24.52 15.04 -20.37
N SER A 126 24.12 14.96 -21.64
CA SER A 126 22.83 14.52 -22.18
C SER A 126 22.20 13.29 -21.49
N LEU A 127 21.01 13.49 -20.95
CA LEU A 127 20.14 12.54 -20.23
C LEU A 127 19.75 11.26 -21.01
N ALA A 128 20.10 11.14 -22.29
CA ALA A 128 19.65 10.05 -23.15
C ALA A 128 20.51 8.77 -23.10
N GLN A 129 21.70 8.79 -22.47
CA GLN A 129 22.65 7.65 -22.54
C GLN A 129 23.03 7.01 -21.19
N ARG A 130 22.37 7.33 -20.07
CA ARG A 130 22.74 6.80 -18.74
C ARG A 130 21.63 6.04 -17.99
N PHE A 131 20.60 5.56 -18.67
CA PHE A 131 19.55 4.72 -18.08
C PHE A 131 19.88 3.20 -18.07
N ASP A 132 21.14 2.82 -18.30
CA ASP A 132 21.60 1.42 -18.26
C ASP A 132 22.19 1.00 -16.90
N ALA A 133 21.89 1.73 -15.83
CA ALA A 133 22.21 1.29 -14.47
C ALA A 133 21.11 0.35 -13.96
N LYS A 134 21.09 -0.89 -14.46
CA LYS A 134 20.38 -1.98 -13.79
C LYS A 134 20.82 -2.01 -12.32
N PRO A 135 19.89 -1.93 -11.35
CA PRO A 135 20.23 -2.27 -9.97
C PRO A 135 20.82 -3.68 -9.99
N ALA A 136 22.03 -3.86 -9.44
CA ALA A 136 22.69 -5.16 -9.40
C ALA A 136 21.92 -6.22 -8.58
N SER A 137 20.77 -5.86 -8.00
CA SER A 137 19.99 -6.68 -7.07
C SER A 137 18.76 -7.37 -7.67
N GLY A 138 18.39 -7.14 -8.94
CA GLY A 138 17.21 -7.82 -9.55
C GLY A 138 15.90 -7.52 -8.81
N GLU A 139 15.80 -6.33 -8.20
CA GLU A 139 14.68 -5.88 -7.38
C GLU A 139 14.26 -4.47 -7.84
N ILE A 140 12.96 -4.20 -7.81
CA ILE A 140 12.33 -2.92 -8.16
C ILE A 140 11.61 -2.33 -6.94
N PHE A 141 11.52 -1.01 -6.91
CA PHE A 141 10.79 -0.28 -5.89
C PHE A 141 9.59 0.44 -6.52
N VAL A 142 8.41 0.22 -5.94
CA VAL A 142 7.12 0.67 -6.46
C VAL A 142 6.36 1.38 -5.34
N PHE A 143 5.62 2.43 -5.67
CA PHE A 143 4.90 3.26 -4.71
C PHE A 143 3.40 2.99 -4.73
N THR A 144 2.77 3.05 -3.55
CA THR A 144 1.31 3.19 -3.46
C THR A 144 0.91 4.64 -3.76
N PRO A 145 -0.37 4.93 -4.09
CA PRO A 145 -0.83 6.30 -4.30
C PRO A 145 -0.72 7.17 -3.03
N ASN A 146 -0.61 6.53 -1.86
CA ASN A 146 -0.42 7.19 -0.56
C ASN A 146 1.06 7.49 -0.27
N GLY A 147 1.99 7.03 -1.12
CA GLY A 147 3.43 7.25 -0.97
C GLY A 147 4.18 6.13 -0.24
N ASP A 148 3.54 4.99 0.06
CA ASP A 148 4.23 3.85 0.68
C ASP A 148 5.15 3.17 -0.34
N LEU A 149 6.39 2.93 0.04
CA LEU A 149 7.37 2.20 -0.76
C LEU A 149 7.22 0.69 -0.59
N ARG A 150 7.12 -0.04 -1.70
CA ARG A 150 7.11 -1.51 -1.74
C ARG A 150 8.25 -2.03 -2.59
N LYS A 151 8.86 -3.11 -2.11
CA LYS A 151 9.98 -3.78 -2.76
C LYS A 151 9.49 -5.07 -3.40
N LEU A 152 9.74 -5.23 -4.70
CA LEU A 152 9.33 -6.40 -5.48
C LEU A 152 10.51 -6.91 -6.32
N PRO A 153 10.51 -8.20 -6.74
CA PRO A 153 11.50 -8.68 -7.69
C PRO A 153 11.31 -8.00 -9.06
N GLU A 154 12.39 -7.85 -9.82
CA GLU A 154 12.34 -7.40 -11.20
C GLU A 154 11.42 -8.31 -12.03
N GLY A 155 10.60 -7.70 -12.89
CA GLY A 155 9.57 -8.41 -13.65
C GLY A 155 8.30 -8.74 -12.86
N ALA A 156 8.14 -8.23 -11.63
CA ALA A 156 6.88 -8.35 -10.90
C ALA A 156 5.74 -7.65 -11.66
N SER A 157 4.58 -8.31 -11.68
CA SER A 157 3.37 -7.79 -12.32
C SER A 157 2.57 -6.87 -11.40
N LEU A 158 1.62 -6.13 -11.97
CA LEU A 158 0.62 -5.37 -11.20
C LEU A 158 -0.12 -6.26 -10.18
N LEU A 159 -0.40 -7.51 -10.56
CA LEU A 159 -1.03 -8.47 -9.66
C LEU A 159 -0.12 -8.89 -8.50
N ASP A 160 1.18 -9.03 -8.73
CA ASP A 160 2.15 -9.30 -7.66
C ASP A 160 2.15 -8.19 -6.61
N PHE A 161 2.10 -6.93 -7.05
CA PHE A 161 1.98 -5.78 -6.15
C PHE A 161 0.67 -5.81 -5.34
N ALA A 162 -0.45 -6.17 -5.96
CA ALA A 162 -1.72 -6.31 -5.25
C ALA A 162 -1.66 -7.38 -4.14
N PHE A 163 -1.06 -8.54 -4.41
CA PHE A 163 -0.85 -9.60 -3.41
C PHE A 163 0.20 -9.23 -2.35
N ASP A 164 1.17 -8.37 -2.69
CA ASP A 164 2.12 -7.84 -1.71
C ASP A 164 1.43 -6.96 -0.67
N ILE A 165 0.58 -6.02 -1.11
CA ILE A 165 -0.20 -5.16 -0.21
C ILE A 165 -1.09 -6.01 0.70
N HIS A 166 -1.98 -6.81 0.11
CA HIS A 166 -2.89 -7.65 0.90
C HIS A 166 -3.45 -8.80 0.06
N THR A 167 -3.62 -9.98 0.68
CA THR A 167 -4.13 -11.16 -0.04
C THR A 167 -5.53 -10.94 -0.59
N SER A 168 -6.43 -10.32 0.18
CA SER A 168 -7.80 -9.99 -0.30
C SER A 168 -7.80 -9.02 -1.48
N LEU A 169 -6.86 -8.06 -1.48
CA LEU A 169 -6.72 -7.10 -2.57
C LEU A 169 -6.26 -7.80 -3.85
N GLY A 170 -5.23 -8.66 -3.75
CA GLY A 170 -4.78 -9.49 -4.86
C GLY A 170 -5.86 -10.43 -5.39
N SER A 171 -6.64 -11.07 -4.51
CA SER A 171 -7.71 -11.99 -4.93
C SER A 171 -8.84 -11.33 -5.69
N THR A 172 -9.16 -10.08 -5.35
CA THR A 172 -10.27 -9.30 -5.95
C THR A 172 -9.78 -8.33 -7.04
N CYS A 173 -8.50 -8.38 -7.42
CA CYS A 173 -7.89 -7.47 -8.36
C CYS A 173 -8.35 -7.73 -9.79
N VAL A 174 -8.81 -6.67 -10.47
CA VAL A 174 -9.24 -6.72 -11.89
C VAL A 174 -8.31 -5.96 -12.83
N GLY A 175 -7.46 -5.09 -12.27
CA GLY A 175 -6.53 -4.25 -12.98
C GLY A 175 -6.03 -3.14 -12.08
N GLY A 176 -5.46 -2.10 -12.67
CA GLY A 176 -5.03 -0.95 -11.91
C GLY A 176 -4.68 0.24 -12.78
N LYS A 177 -4.06 1.23 -12.17
CA LYS A 177 -3.39 2.31 -12.88
C LYS A 177 -1.93 2.36 -12.47
N VAL A 178 -1.05 2.51 -13.45
CA VAL A 178 0.37 2.77 -13.25
C VAL A 178 0.63 4.20 -13.72
N ASN A 179 1.12 5.07 -12.84
CA ASN A 179 1.37 6.49 -13.13
C ASN A 179 0.15 7.19 -13.78
N ASN A 180 -1.04 6.98 -13.20
CA ASN A 180 -2.35 7.45 -13.71
C ASN A 180 -2.79 6.90 -15.08
N ARG A 181 -2.08 5.92 -15.66
CA ARG A 181 -2.49 5.25 -16.90
C ARG A 181 -3.13 3.90 -16.59
N ALA A 182 -4.22 3.57 -17.26
CA ALA A 182 -4.87 2.28 -17.11
C ALA A 182 -3.91 1.15 -17.49
N ALA A 183 -3.78 0.17 -16.60
CA ALA A 183 -2.83 -0.94 -16.74
C ALA A 183 -3.54 -2.28 -16.50
N SER A 184 -3.09 -3.28 -17.24
CA SER A 184 -3.60 -4.66 -17.10
C SER A 184 -2.98 -5.35 -15.89
N LEU A 185 -3.57 -6.47 -15.45
CA LEU A 185 -3.01 -7.31 -14.39
C LEU A 185 -1.59 -7.83 -14.70
N ARG A 186 -1.25 -7.93 -15.99
CA ARG A 186 0.03 -8.47 -16.49
C ARG A 186 1.09 -7.39 -16.67
N GLU A 187 0.73 -6.12 -16.48
CA GLU A 187 1.65 -5.01 -16.64
C GLU A 187 2.88 -5.23 -15.75
N LEU A 188 4.06 -5.16 -16.35
CA LEU A 188 5.32 -5.27 -15.63
C LEU A 188 5.62 -3.93 -14.97
N LEU A 189 5.95 -3.99 -13.69
CA LEU A 189 6.26 -2.80 -12.90
C LEU A 189 7.72 -2.43 -13.04
N HIS A 190 7.99 -1.13 -13.05
CA HIS A 190 9.32 -0.56 -13.13
C HIS A 190 9.63 0.24 -11.87
N ASN A 191 10.92 0.50 -11.68
CA ASN A 191 11.38 1.26 -10.53
C ASN A 191 10.84 2.70 -10.57
N GLY A 192 10.20 3.14 -9.49
CA GLY A 192 9.60 4.48 -9.39
C GLY A 192 8.12 4.56 -9.78
N ASP A 193 7.50 3.47 -10.23
CA ASP A 193 6.10 3.47 -10.62
C ASP A 193 5.16 3.70 -9.42
N ILE A 194 4.13 4.52 -9.63
CA ILE A 194 3.02 4.71 -8.68
C ILE A 194 1.85 3.84 -9.13
N VAL A 195 1.44 2.88 -8.30
CA VAL A 195 0.46 1.86 -8.67
C VAL A 195 -0.80 1.95 -7.82
N GLU A 196 -1.92 2.21 -8.47
CA GLU A 196 -3.27 2.14 -7.91
C GLU A 196 -3.93 0.82 -8.30
N ILE A 197 -4.47 0.07 -7.33
CA ILE A 197 -5.14 -1.20 -7.58
C ILE A 197 -6.66 -1.01 -7.67
N LEU A 198 -7.26 -1.59 -8.71
CA LEU A 198 -8.71 -1.65 -8.89
C LEU A 198 -9.21 -3.05 -8.53
N THR A 199 -10.25 -3.10 -7.69
CA THR A 199 -10.86 -4.35 -7.21
C THR A 199 -12.34 -4.46 -7.54
N GLN A 200 -12.83 -5.70 -7.61
CA GLN A 200 -14.24 -6.02 -7.76
C GLN A 200 -14.65 -7.17 -6.84
N LYS A 201 -15.85 -7.09 -6.27
CA LYS A 201 -16.35 -8.08 -5.29
C LYS A 201 -16.49 -9.51 -5.86
N ASN A 202 -16.80 -9.63 -7.14
CA ASN A 202 -17.05 -10.93 -7.79
C ASN A 202 -15.80 -11.53 -8.44
N GLN A 203 -14.66 -10.85 -8.34
CA GLN A 203 -13.41 -11.33 -8.92
C GLN A 203 -12.77 -12.35 -7.98
N THR A 204 -12.36 -13.48 -8.55
CA THR A 204 -11.65 -14.55 -7.85
C THR A 204 -10.37 -14.94 -8.58
N PRO A 205 -9.35 -15.47 -7.88
CA PRO A 205 -8.12 -15.93 -8.51
C PRO A 205 -8.36 -16.95 -9.62
N LYS A 206 -7.70 -16.76 -10.76
CA LYS A 206 -7.79 -17.63 -11.94
C LYS A 206 -6.49 -18.38 -12.17
N ALA A 207 -6.58 -19.57 -12.77
CA ALA A 207 -5.41 -20.38 -13.11
C ALA A 207 -4.41 -19.63 -14.00
N ASP A 208 -4.91 -18.86 -14.97
CA ASP A 208 -4.08 -18.06 -15.90
C ASP A 208 -3.17 -17.04 -15.20
N TRP A 209 -3.49 -16.64 -13.97
CA TRP A 209 -2.66 -15.70 -13.22
C TRP A 209 -1.30 -16.28 -12.88
N LEU A 210 -1.21 -17.61 -12.71
CA LEU A 210 0.04 -18.30 -12.43
C LEU A 210 1.08 -18.19 -13.56
N ASN A 211 0.66 -17.80 -14.77
CA ASN A 211 1.54 -17.67 -15.93
C ASN A 211 2.38 -16.39 -15.91
N PHE A 212 1.96 -15.36 -15.18
CA PHE A 212 2.63 -14.06 -15.18
C PHE A 212 2.95 -13.51 -13.79
N VAL A 213 2.41 -14.10 -12.71
CA VAL A 213 2.85 -13.74 -11.35
C VAL A 213 4.22 -14.32 -11.03
N VAL A 214 5.12 -13.46 -10.56
CA VAL A 214 6.51 -13.83 -10.26
C VAL A 214 6.68 -14.17 -8.78
N THR A 215 5.99 -13.48 -7.88
CA THR A 215 6.23 -13.59 -6.46
C THR A 215 5.71 -14.91 -5.88
N SER A 216 6.53 -15.53 -5.00
CA SER A 216 6.14 -16.76 -4.30
C SER A 216 4.86 -16.58 -3.47
N LYS A 217 4.66 -15.39 -2.89
CA LYS A 217 3.45 -15.05 -2.12
C LYS A 217 2.20 -15.12 -3.00
N ALA A 218 2.19 -14.44 -4.15
CA ALA A 218 1.06 -14.48 -5.08
C ALA A 218 0.81 -15.90 -5.59
N ARG A 219 1.85 -16.58 -6.08
CA ARG A 219 1.75 -17.95 -6.60
C ARG A 219 1.17 -18.93 -5.58
N ASN A 220 1.63 -18.88 -4.32
CA ASN A 220 1.16 -19.78 -3.28
C ASN A 220 -0.30 -19.50 -2.91
N LYS A 221 -0.70 -18.23 -2.82
CA LYS A 221 -2.09 -17.86 -2.51
C LYS A 221 -3.05 -18.25 -3.64
N ILE A 222 -2.67 -18.01 -4.90
CA ILE A 222 -3.47 -18.43 -6.06
C ILE A 222 -3.60 -19.96 -6.10
N LYS A 223 -2.51 -20.71 -5.93
CA LYS A 223 -2.57 -22.19 -5.89
C LYS A 223 -3.44 -22.70 -4.74
N SER A 224 -3.33 -22.10 -3.55
CA SER A 224 -4.14 -22.46 -2.40
C SER A 224 -5.63 -22.27 -2.69
N PHE A 225 -6.00 -21.12 -3.26
CA PHE A 225 -7.39 -20.83 -3.62
C PHE A 225 -7.94 -21.82 -4.65
N LEU A 226 -7.17 -22.10 -5.72
CA LEU A 226 -7.60 -23.04 -6.77
C LEU A 226 -7.79 -24.46 -6.23
N ARG A 227 -6.94 -24.90 -5.30
CA ARG A 227 -7.09 -26.20 -4.63
C ARG A 227 -8.35 -26.26 -3.77
N GLU A 228 -8.63 -25.19 -3.02
CA GLU A 228 -9.81 -25.10 -2.17
C GLU A 228 -11.11 -25.11 -3.00
N GLU A 229 -11.15 -24.35 -4.10
CA GLU A 229 -12.27 -24.37 -5.04
C GLU A 229 -12.45 -25.74 -5.67
N GLN A 230 -11.37 -26.40 -6.11
CA GLN A 230 -11.46 -27.76 -6.65
C GLN A 230 -11.99 -28.76 -5.62
N ALA A 231 -11.54 -28.68 -4.36
CA ALA A 231 -12.02 -29.54 -3.29
C ALA A 231 -13.52 -29.29 -2.99
N LYS A 232 -13.95 -28.03 -3.02
CA LYS A 232 -15.35 -27.64 -2.86
C LYS A 232 -16.22 -28.18 -3.99
N HIS A 233 -15.80 -28.04 -5.25
CA HIS A 233 -16.50 -28.62 -6.40
C HIS A 233 -16.62 -30.14 -6.29
N THR A 234 -15.53 -30.83 -5.93
CA THR A 234 -15.51 -32.28 -5.71
C THR A 234 -16.51 -32.69 -4.62
N ARG A 235 -16.59 -31.94 -3.52
CA ARG A 235 -17.58 -32.21 -2.45
C ARG A 235 -19.01 -32.04 -2.95
N MET A 236 -19.29 -30.96 -3.66
CA MET A 236 -20.63 -30.69 -4.21
C MET A 236 -21.06 -31.75 -5.24
N GLY A 237 -20.16 -32.16 -6.14
CA GLY A 237 -20.47 -33.20 -7.13
C GLY A 237 -20.69 -34.57 -6.50
N ARG A 238 -20.01 -34.88 -5.39
CA ARG A 238 -20.32 -36.08 -4.59
C ARG A 238 -21.74 -36.02 -4.00
N GLU A 239 -22.08 -34.92 -3.32
CA GLU A 239 -23.41 -34.72 -2.73
C GLU A 239 -24.52 -34.80 -3.79
N GLU A 240 -24.29 -34.20 -4.97
CA GLU A 240 -25.23 -34.22 -6.08
C GLU A 240 -25.39 -35.62 -6.68
N LEU A 241 -24.31 -36.39 -6.80
CA LEU A 241 -24.38 -37.78 -7.24
C LEU A 241 -25.17 -38.63 -6.25
N GLU A 242 -24.87 -38.53 -4.95
CA GLU A 242 -25.61 -39.24 -3.89
C GLU A 242 -27.11 -38.93 -3.94
N ARG A 243 -27.46 -37.65 -4.12
CA ARG A 243 -28.84 -37.20 -4.26
C ARG A 243 -29.52 -37.80 -5.49
N LYS A 244 -28.86 -37.83 -6.65
CA LYS A 244 -29.40 -38.41 -7.90
C LYS A 244 -29.60 -39.92 -7.79
N LEU A 245 -28.63 -40.65 -7.23
CA LEU A 245 -28.72 -42.10 -7.02
C LEU A 245 -29.93 -42.46 -6.13
N LYS A 246 -30.11 -41.72 -5.04
CA LYS A 246 -31.26 -41.88 -4.13
C LYS A 246 -32.59 -41.58 -4.83
N ASN A 247 -32.65 -40.49 -5.60
CA ASN A 247 -33.87 -40.09 -6.32
C ASN A 247 -34.27 -41.10 -7.40
N TRP A 248 -33.30 -41.71 -8.08
CA TRP A 248 -33.54 -42.74 -9.09
C TRP A 248 -33.76 -44.13 -8.51
N LYS A 249 -33.72 -44.28 -7.18
CA LYS A 249 -33.91 -45.55 -6.47
C LYS A 249 -32.96 -46.66 -6.94
N LEU A 250 -31.75 -46.27 -7.35
CA LEU A 250 -30.72 -47.22 -7.74
C LEU A 250 -30.14 -47.84 -6.46
N ALA A 251 -30.25 -49.16 -6.34
CA ALA A 251 -29.67 -49.93 -5.23
C ALA A 251 -28.17 -50.19 -5.45
N ILE A 252 -27.43 -49.15 -5.85
CA ILE A 252 -25.98 -49.19 -6.02
C ILE A 252 -25.33 -48.24 -5.02
N THR A 253 -24.18 -48.65 -4.47
CA THR A 253 -23.39 -47.80 -3.60
C THR A 253 -22.73 -46.67 -4.40
N ILE A 254 -22.35 -45.58 -3.72
CA ILE A 254 -21.64 -44.48 -4.37
C ILE A 254 -20.33 -44.95 -5.02
N ASP A 255 -19.61 -45.86 -4.36
CA ASP A 255 -18.34 -46.38 -4.85
C ASP A 255 -18.53 -47.23 -6.12
N GLU A 256 -19.61 -48.01 -6.21
CA GLU A 256 -19.98 -48.74 -7.42
C GLU A 256 -20.39 -47.80 -8.56
N ALA A 257 -21.19 -46.77 -8.26
CA ALA A 257 -21.58 -45.76 -9.23
C ALA A 257 -20.37 -45.01 -9.79
N VAL A 258 -19.44 -44.60 -8.92
CA VAL A 258 -18.20 -43.91 -9.31
C VAL A 258 -17.28 -44.83 -10.10
N ALA A 259 -17.15 -46.11 -9.71
CA ALA A 259 -16.37 -47.08 -10.48
C ALA A 259 -16.96 -47.32 -11.88
N TYR A 260 -18.28 -47.37 -12.00
CA TYR A 260 -18.97 -47.50 -13.29
C TYR A 260 -18.74 -46.25 -14.16
N LEU A 261 -18.98 -45.05 -13.61
CA LEU A 261 -18.80 -43.78 -14.31
C LEU A 261 -17.33 -43.56 -14.69
N ALA A 262 -16.38 -43.95 -13.84
CA ALA A 262 -14.96 -43.84 -14.11
C ALA A 262 -14.54 -44.66 -15.34
N ARG A 263 -15.07 -45.89 -15.48
CA ARG A 263 -14.85 -46.71 -16.67
C ARG A 263 -15.55 -46.14 -17.90
N HIS A 264 -16.77 -45.64 -17.75
CA HIS A 264 -17.56 -45.10 -18.84
C HIS A 264 -16.92 -43.82 -19.44
N PHE A 265 -16.54 -42.88 -18.58
CA PHE A 265 -15.89 -41.62 -18.98
C PHE A 265 -14.38 -41.73 -19.15
N LYS A 266 -13.79 -42.91 -18.92
CA LYS A 266 -12.35 -43.20 -19.07
C LYS A 266 -11.46 -42.27 -18.23
N VAL A 267 -11.90 -41.92 -17.03
CA VAL A 267 -11.14 -41.09 -16.08
C VAL A 267 -10.30 -41.96 -15.14
N ARG A 268 -9.19 -41.40 -14.64
CA ARG A 268 -8.20 -42.18 -13.88
C ARG A 268 -8.53 -42.26 -12.39
N THR A 269 -9.16 -41.23 -11.83
CA THR A 269 -9.50 -41.18 -10.41
C THR A 269 -10.99 -40.91 -10.20
N GLY A 270 -11.57 -41.52 -9.16
CA GLY A 270 -12.98 -41.28 -8.80
C GLY A 270 -13.26 -39.83 -8.41
N THR A 271 -12.23 -39.09 -7.96
CA THR A 271 -12.33 -37.65 -7.68
C THR A 271 -12.56 -36.81 -8.94
N GLU A 272 -12.06 -37.26 -10.10
CA GLU A 272 -12.35 -36.60 -11.39
C GLU A 272 -13.83 -36.73 -11.75
N ILE A 273 -14.50 -37.85 -11.41
CA ILE A 273 -15.94 -37.99 -11.62
C ILE A 273 -16.72 -36.94 -10.82
N TYR A 274 -16.38 -36.74 -9.54
CA TYR A 274 -17.07 -35.74 -8.73
C TYR A 274 -16.82 -34.31 -9.22
N ALA A 275 -15.67 -34.03 -9.82
CA ALA A 275 -15.39 -32.71 -10.40
C ALA A 275 -16.13 -32.46 -11.74
N LEU A 276 -16.61 -33.53 -12.41
CA LEU A 276 -17.34 -33.46 -13.68
C LEU A 276 -18.87 -33.36 -13.51
N ILE A 277 -19.39 -33.55 -12.30
CA ILE A 277 -20.82 -33.50 -11.94
C ILE A 277 -21.20 -32.11 -11.45
#